data_AF-A0A935DQ56-F1
#
_entry.id   AF-A0A935DQ56-F1
#
_cell.length_a   1.000
_cell.length_b   1.000
_cell.length_c   1.000
_cell.angle_alpha   90.00
_cell.angle_beta   90.00
_cell.angle_gamma   90.00
#
_symmetry.space_group_name_H-M   'P 1'
#
loop_
_entity.id
_entity.type
_entity.pdbx_description
1 polymer ?
#
loop_
_entity_poly.entity_id
_entity_poly.type
_entity_poly.pdbx_seq_one_letter_code
_entity_poly.pdbx_strand_id
1 'polypeptide(L)'
;MFTEHDCRFFRELVLLEAPAEAVLSRRESDPTKRRSLDISVIRDELAGERRTCEALAAAWGMTLHLLPAGTGPRVRDRLLEVLGA
;
A
#
# COMPACT_ATOMS: atom_id res chain seq x y z
N MET A 1 8.31 8.06 8.07
CA MET A 1 7.61 9.07 7.24
C MET A 1 8.38 9.11 5.93
N PHE A 2 7.72 8.88 4.80
CA PHE A 2 8.34 9.03 3.48
C PHE A 2 8.34 10.52 3.13
N THR A 3 9.49 11.08 2.77
CA THR A 3 9.69 12.51 2.55
C THR A 3 10.02 12.81 1.08
N GLU A 4 9.97 14.07 0.66
CA GLU A 4 10.42 14.47 -0.68
C GLU A 4 11.89 14.10 -0.96
N HIS A 5 12.72 14.01 0.09
CA HIS A 5 14.11 13.61 -0.06
C HIS A 5 14.24 12.14 -0.46
N ASP A 6 13.41 11.28 0.13
CA ASP A 6 13.30 9.86 -0.24
C ASP A 6 12.86 9.73 -1.70
N CYS A 7 12.00 10.65 -2.17
CA CYS A 7 11.46 10.61 -3.52
C CYS A 7 12.51 10.83 -4.62
N ARG A 8 13.64 11.46 -4.30
CA ARG A 8 14.74 11.65 -5.25
C ARG A 8 15.63 10.42 -5.38
N PHE A 9 15.57 9.51 -4.42
CA PHE A 9 16.46 8.36 -4.34
C PHE A 9 15.79 7.08 -4.88
N PHE A 10 14.51 6.88 -4.54
CA PHE A 10 13.79 5.68 -4.94
C PHE A 10 13.19 5.80 -6.34
N ARG A 11 13.31 4.72 -7.12
CA ARG A 11 12.72 4.59 -8.46
C ARG A 11 11.43 3.79 -8.46
N GLU A 12 11.26 2.93 -7.46
CA GLU A 12 10.14 2.02 -7.33
C GLU A 12 9.29 2.46 -6.13
N LEU A 13 7.98 2.58 -6.33
CA LEU A 13 7.00 2.79 -5.26
C LEU A 13 6.11 1.55 -5.19
N VAL A 14 6.03 0.89 -4.03
CA VAL A 14 5.21 -0.32 -3.85
C VAL A 14 4.04 -0.01 -2.93
N LEU A 15 2.83 -0.24 -3.43
CA LEU A 15 1.60 -0.14 -2.65
C LEU A 15 1.02 -1.53 -2.41
N LEU A 16 0.92 -1.91 -1.13
CA LEU A 16 0.28 -3.16 -0.70
C LEU A 16 -1.20 -2.92 -0.43
N GLU A 17 -2.09 -3.56 -1.19
CA GLU A 17 -3.53 -3.37 -1.09
C GLU A 17 -4.27 -4.67 -0.74
N ALA A 18 -5.24 -4.55 0.17
CA ALA A 18 -6.23 -5.59 0.44
C ALA A 18 -7.63 -5.02 0.20
N PRO A 19 -8.62 -5.87 -0.12
CA PRO A 19 -10.02 -5.47 -0.10
C PRO A 19 -10.41 -4.88 1.25
N ALA A 20 -11.31 -3.89 1.26
CA ALA A 20 -11.75 -3.21 2.47
C ALA A 20 -12.31 -4.17 3.52
N GLU A 21 -12.97 -5.24 3.09
CA GLU A 21 -13.53 -6.30 3.93
C GLU A 21 -12.42 -7.09 4.67
N ALA A 22 -11.31 -7.37 3.98
CA ALA A 22 -10.16 -8.04 4.58
C ALA A 22 -9.44 -7.11 5.58
N VAL A 23 -9.33 -5.81 5.26
CA VAL A 23 -8.79 -4.81 6.18
C VAL A 23 -9.66 -4.67 7.42
N LEU A 24 -10.99 -4.61 7.25
CA LEU A 24 -11.95 -4.55 8.35
C LEU A 24 -11.81 -5.76 9.28
N SER A 25 -11.88 -6.97 8.73
CA SER A 25 -11.70 -8.21 9.50
C SER A 25 -10.37 -8.24 10.27
N ARG A 26 -9.30 -7.71 9.66
CA ARG A 26 -8.00 -7.60 10.33
C ARG A 26 -7.99 -6.57 11.46
N ARG A 27 -8.72 -5.46 11.34
CA ARG A 27 -8.87 -4.43 12.39
C ARG A 27 -9.71 -4.96 13.55
N GLU A 28 -10.81 -5.64 13.27
CA GLU A 28 -11.67 -6.27 14.29
C GLU A 28 -10.90 -7.31 15.12
N SER A 29 -10.01 -8.08 14.49
CA SER A 29 -9.16 -9.07 15.16
C SER A 29 -7.96 -8.49 15.92
N ASP A 30 -7.73 -7.17 15.87
CA ASP A 30 -6.62 -6.50 16.57
C ASP A 30 -7.11 -5.27 17.35
N PRO A 31 -7.80 -5.48 18.49
CA PRO A 31 -8.38 -4.40 19.29
C PRO A 31 -7.32 -3.52 19.97
N THR A 32 -6.04 -3.92 19.94
CA THR A 32 -4.95 -3.12 20.51
C THR A 32 -4.70 -1.83 19.72
N LYS A 33 -5.18 -1.76 18.48
CA LYS A 33 -4.99 -0.61 17.59
C LYS A 33 -6.29 0.17 17.44
N ARG A 34 -6.26 1.45 17.83
CA ARG A 34 -7.40 2.37 17.64
C ARG A 34 -7.49 2.78 16.18
N ARG A 35 -8.38 2.14 15.42
CA ARG A 35 -8.66 2.42 14.01
C ARG A 35 -10.16 2.42 13.76
N SER A 36 -10.61 3.13 12.73
CA SER A 36 -12.02 3.06 12.31
C SER A 36 -12.37 1.63 11.88
N LEU A 37 -13.54 1.15 12.33
CA LEU A 37 -14.19 -0.08 11.88
C LEU A 37 -15.32 0.21 10.87
N ASP A 38 -15.50 1.47 10.49
CA ASP A 38 -16.45 1.83 9.45
C ASP A 38 -15.88 1.48 8.06
N ILE A 39 -16.58 0.61 7.34
CA ILE A 39 -16.16 0.15 6.01
C ILE A 39 -16.12 1.28 4.97
N SER A 40 -16.97 2.32 5.08
CA SER A 40 -16.89 3.44 4.15
C SER A 40 -15.61 4.23 4.35
N VAL A 41 -15.25 4.47 5.63
CA VAL A 41 -13.98 5.12 5.98
C VAL A 41 -12.78 4.31 5.48
N ILE A 42 -12.81 2.98 5.64
CA ILE A 42 -11.75 2.11 5.12
C ILE A 42 -11.64 2.21 3.60
N ARG A 43 -12.76 2.23 2.86
CA ARG A 43 -12.76 2.37 1.40
C ARG A 43 -12.18 3.72 0.97
N ASP A 44 -12.55 4.79 1.66
CA ASP A 44 -12.05 6.13 1.39
C ASP A 44 -10.55 6.25 1.68
N GLU A 45 -10.07 5.66 2.78
CA GLU A 45 -8.65 5.57 3.13
C GLU A 45 -7.85 4.86 2.02
N LEU A 46 -8.30 3.67 1.59
CA LEU A 46 -7.63 2.90 0.53
C LEU A 46 -7.61 3.66 -0.79
N ALA A 47 -8.73 4.28 -1.18
CA ALA A 47 -8.81 5.06 -2.41
C ALA A 47 -7.95 6.34 -2.34
N GLY A 48 -7.88 6.98 -1.16
CA GLY A 48 -7.03 8.14 -0.91
C GLY A 48 -5.55 7.81 -1.01
N GLU A 49 -5.13 6.69 -0.41
CA GLU A 49 -3.76 6.22 -0.47
C GLU A 49 -3.35 5.92 -1.91
N ARG A 50 -4.19 5.19 -2.66
CA ARG A 50 -3.92 4.90 -4.08
C ARG A 50 -3.69 6.16 -4.90
N ARG A 51 -4.62 7.14 -4.81
CA ARG A 51 -4.48 8.42 -5.53
C ARG A 51 -3.21 9.17 -5.13
N THR A 52 -2.84 9.10 -3.85
CA THR A 52 -1.62 9.73 -3.34
C THR A 52 -0.37 9.06 -3.93
N CYS A 53 -0.32 7.73 -3.95
CA CYS A 53 0.78 6.99 -4.55
C CYS A 53 0.90 7.23 -6.06
N GLU A 54 -0.22 7.28 -6.79
CA GLU A 54 -0.25 7.61 -8.21
C GLU A 54 0.31 9.02 -8.47
N ALA A 55 -0.14 10.01 -7.70
CA ALA A 55 0.35 11.38 -7.80
C ALA A 55 1.85 11.48 -7.48
N LEU A 56 2.31 10.77 -6.45
CA LEU A 56 3.70 10.76 -6.04
C LEU A 56 4.59 10.12 -7.11
N ALA A 57 4.17 8.96 -7.65
CA ALA A 57 4.92 8.29 -8.70
C ALA A 57 5.03 9.15 -9.96
N ALA A 58 3.94 9.81 -10.36
CA ALA A 58 3.94 10.74 -11.49
C ALA A 58 4.84 11.96 -11.25
N ALA A 59 4.77 12.58 -10.06
CA ALA A 59 5.53 13.77 -9.73
C ALA A 59 7.06 13.54 -9.71
N TRP A 60 7.48 12.34 -9.32
CA TRP A 60 8.89 12.00 -9.12
C TRP A 60 9.45 11.01 -10.14
N GLY A 61 8.65 10.62 -11.14
CA GLY A 61 9.08 9.69 -12.20
C GLY A 61 9.35 8.28 -11.69
N MET A 62 8.64 7.83 -10.66
CA MET A 62 8.75 6.46 -10.14
C MET A 62 7.82 5.50 -10.87
N THR A 63 8.16 4.22 -10.84
CA THR A 63 7.25 3.14 -11.22
C THR A 63 6.42 2.73 -10.01
N LEU A 64 5.09 2.86 -10.12
CA LEU A 64 4.17 2.37 -9.10
C LEU A 64 3.86 0.88 -9.33
N HIS A 65 4.12 0.05 -8.32
CA HIS A 65 3.77 -1.37 -8.27
C HIS A 65 2.63 -1.60 -7.29
N LEU A 66 1.51 -2.08 -7.80
CA LEU A 66 0.37 -2.49 -6.99
C LEU A 66 0.48 -3.98 -6.69
N LEU A 67 0.60 -4.33 -5.40
CA LEU A 67 0.69 -5.72 -4.96
C LEU A 67 -0.44 -6.05 -3.99
N PRO A 68 -1.05 -7.24 -4.10
CA PRO A 68 -2.03 -7.67 -3.11
C PRO A 68 -1.33 -7.91 -1.77
N ALA A 69 -1.91 -7.40 -0.69
CA ALA A 69 -1.42 -7.66 0.66
C ALA A 69 -1.72 -9.12 1.04
N GLY A 70 -0.66 -9.86 1.36
CA GLY A 70 -0.74 -11.27 1.74
C GLY A 70 0.64 -11.91 1.82
N THR A 71 0.73 -13.09 2.41
CA THR A 71 1.99 -13.84 2.60
C THR A 71 2.16 -14.99 1.62
N GLY A 72 1.39 -15.00 0.52
CA GLY A 72 1.46 -16.05 -0.49
C GLY A 72 2.78 -16.01 -1.27
N PRO A 73 3.29 -17.17 -1.75
CA PRO A 73 4.53 -17.23 -2.54
C PRO A 73 4.55 -16.25 -3.71
N ARG A 74 3.40 -16.08 -4.38
CA ARG A 74 3.24 -15.14 -5.50
C ARG A 74 3.48 -13.68 -5.14
N VAL A 75 3.13 -13.25 -3.93
CA VAL A 75 3.38 -11.86 -3.47
C VAL A 75 4.86 -11.66 -3.19
N ARG A 76 5.50 -12.65 -2.56
CA ARG A 76 6.94 -12.65 -2.30
C ARG A 76 7.73 -12.61 -3.60
N ASP A 77 7.42 -13.51 -4.53
CA ASP A 77 8.15 -13.62 -5.79
C ASP A 77 7.99 -12.34 -6.61
N ARG A 78 6.78 -11.75 -6.65
CA ARG A 78 6.56 -10.45 -7.29
C ARG A 78 7.32 -9.31 -6.61
N LEU A 79 7.43 -9.32 -5.27
CA LEU A 79 8.25 -8.33 -4.57
C LEU A 79 9.74 -8.48 -4.90
N LEU A 80 10.26 -9.71 -4.99
CA LEU A 80 11.65 -9.97 -5.39
C LEU A 80 11.93 -9.47 -6.81
N GLU A 81 11.00 -9.68 -7.75
CA GLU A 81 11.09 -9.12 -9.11
C GLU A 81 11.23 -7.60 -9.11
N VAL A 82 10.42 -6.90 -8.29
CA VAL A 82 10.49 -5.43 -8.18
C VAL A 82 11.82 -4.96 -7.57
N LEU A 83 12.37 -5.75 -6.64
CA LEU A 83 13.65 -5.43 -5.99
C LEU A 83 14.87 -5.82 -6.85
N GLY A 84 14.69 -6.48 -7.98
CA GLY A 84 15.77 -6.95 -8.85
C GLY A 84 16.63 -8.05 -8.20
N ALA A 85 16.03 -8.85 -7.31
CA ALA A 85 16.69 -9.91 -6.52
C ALA A 85 16.35 -11.32 -7.02
#